data_AF-A0A1S4ARQ6-F1
#
_entry.id   AF-A0A1S4ARQ6-F1
#
_cell.length_a   1.000
_cell.length_b   1.000
_cell.length_c   1.000
_cell.angle_alpha   90.00
_cell.angle_beta   90.00
_cell.angle_gamma   90.00
#
_symmetry.space_group_name_H-M   'P 1'
#
loop_
_entity.id
_entity.type
_entity.pdbx_description
1 polymer ?
#
loop_
_entity_poly.entity_id
_entity_poly.type
_entity_poly.pdbx_seq_one_letter_code
_entity_poly.pdbx_strand_id
1 'polypeptide(L)'
;MKAGEQLDLYNCRVDYNDGLNDEDQTMDLPGGKVPITTQMKFISESSEKRLPCYRVFDTNGYLIPGSIFEQAMTYRVSHHSTSDDSTKYQCVKEIEQWRTARNPVTRFRNWIQRNGWWFDQNETELCGNIRKQVLEAIQATEKVEKPPLTDLFGDIYDEMPSNLHEQEKFIRDTIKRYPKDYPSDVPV
;
A
#
# COMPACT_ATOMS: atom_id res chain seq x y z
N MET A 1 -16.35 -26.84 2.22
CA MET A 1 -14.91 -26.57 2.35
C MET A 1 -14.68 -26.06 3.76
N LYS A 2 -14.02 -26.82 4.63
CA LYS A 2 -13.84 -26.45 6.05
C LYS A 2 -12.83 -25.30 6.13
N ALA A 3 -13.26 -24.17 6.67
CA ALA A 3 -12.37 -23.06 7.03
C ALA A 3 -11.41 -23.55 8.13
N GLY A 4 -10.16 -23.13 8.02
CA GLY A 4 -9.05 -23.56 8.88
C GLY A 4 -9.31 -23.33 10.37
N GLU A 5 -8.68 -24.19 11.17
CA GLU A 5 -8.73 -24.15 12.63
C GLU A 5 -8.33 -22.76 13.15
N GLN A 6 -9.14 -22.27 14.08
CA GLN A 6 -8.93 -21.05 14.83
C GLN A 6 -7.66 -21.22 15.69
N LEU A 7 -6.59 -20.51 15.35
CA LEU A 7 -5.42 -20.42 16.21
C LEU A 7 -5.83 -19.71 17.51
N ASP A 8 -5.54 -20.34 18.65
CA ASP A 8 -5.82 -19.80 19.99
C ASP A 8 -5.11 -18.45 20.19
N LEU A 9 -5.88 -17.36 20.10
CA LEU A 9 -5.43 -15.97 20.27
C LEU A 9 -4.99 -15.62 21.71
N TYR A 10 -5.02 -16.59 22.64
CA TYR A 10 -4.75 -16.36 24.06
C TYR A 10 -3.26 -16.35 24.45
N ASN A 11 -2.36 -16.75 23.56
CA ASN A 11 -0.91 -16.79 23.84
C ASN A 11 -0.10 -15.95 22.83
N CYS A 12 -0.47 -14.69 22.61
CA CYS A 12 0.49 -13.70 22.10
C CYS A 12 1.54 -13.41 23.19
N ARG A 13 2.50 -14.32 23.35
CA ARG A 13 3.76 -14.03 24.04
C ARG A 13 4.55 -13.07 23.17
N VAL A 14 4.45 -11.79 23.51
CA VAL A 14 5.30 -10.73 22.96
C VAL A 14 6.56 -10.72 23.81
N ASP A 15 7.49 -11.64 23.54
CA ASP A 15 8.84 -11.58 24.13
C ASP A 15 9.67 -10.58 23.31
N TYR A 16 9.43 -9.29 23.53
CA TYR A 16 10.33 -8.22 23.06
C TYR A 16 11.07 -7.66 24.27
N ASN A 17 12.36 -7.95 24.35
CA ASN A 17 13.27 -7.31 25.30
C ASN A 17 13.39 -5.82 24.94
N ASP A 18 13.00 -4.95 25.87
CA ASP A 18 13.12 -3.48 25.82
C ASP A 18 14.57 -2.99 26.02
N GLY A 19 15.54 -3.77 25.54
CA GLY A 19 16.97 -3.50 25.71
C GLY A 19 17.50 -2.57 24.63
N LEU A 20 17.11 -1.30 24.64
CA LEU A 20 17.80 -0.26 23.88
C LEU A 20 19.19 -0.01 24.52
N ASN A 21 20.18 -0.80 24.12
CA ASN A 21 21.59 -0.46 24.34
C ASN A 21 22.08 0.39 23.17
N ASP A 22 22.55 1.60 23.48
CA ASP A 22 22.84 2.70 22.55
C ASP A 22 24.08 2.51 21.64
N GLU A 23 24.65 1.31 21.54
CA GLU A 23 25.92 1.10 20.81
C GLU A 23 25.88 0.11 19.62
N ASP A 24 24.75 -0.53 19.31
CA ASP A 24 24.57 -1.23 18.02
C ASP A 24 23.06 -1.43 17.73
N GLN A 25 22.44 -0.45 17.06
CA GLN A 25 20.98 -0.40 16.87
C GLN A 25 20.53 -1.43 15.81
N THR A 26 20.41 -2.68 16.25
CA THR A 26 19.87 -3.79 15.47
C THR A 26 18.45 -4.10 15.92
N MET A 27 17.53 -4.31 14.98
CA MET A 27 16.17 -4.80 15.26
C MET A 27 16.14 -6.30 15.14
N ASP A 28 15.60 -6.98 16.14
CA ASP A 28 15.33 -8.41 16.06
C ASP A 28 14.01 -8.65 15.32
N LEU A 29 14.07 -9.39 14.21
CA LEU A 29 12.92 -9.73 13.36
C LEU A 29 12.90 -11.24 13.12
N PRO A 30 11.72 -11.84 12.85
CA PRO A 30 11.66 -13.23 12.43
C PRO A 30 12.45 -13.41 11.12
N GLY A 31 13.66 -13.95 11.21
CA GLY A 31 14.63 -14.04 10.10
C GLY A 31 16.03 -13.51 10.41
N GLY A 32 16.23 -12.81 11.54
CA GLY A 32 17.53 -12.36 12.03
C GLY A 32 17.57 -10.89 12.43
N LYS A 33 18.72 -10.47 12.97
CA LYS A 33 18.97 -9.09 13.39
C LYS A 33 19.32 -8.21 12.20
N VAL A 34 18.60 -7.10 12.04
CA VAL A 34 18.78 -6.15 10.94
C VAL A 34 19.25 -4.80 11.50
N PRO A 35 20.35 -4.22 11.01
CA PRO A 35 20.79 -2.89 11.44
C PRO A 35 19.79 -1.82 11.04
N ILE A 36 19.53 -0.87 11.94
CA ILE A 36 18.58 0.22 11.75
C ILE A 36 19.37 1.51 11.51
N THR A 37 19.05 2.22 10.43
CA THR A 37 19.53 3.59 10.24
C THR A 37 18.57 4.56 10.93
N THR A 38 19.00 5.19 12.02
CA THR A 38 18.19 6.16 12.78
C THR A 38 18.32 7.60 12.31
N GLN A 39 19.35 7.90 11.52
CA GLN A 39 19.53 9.22 10.89
C GLN A 39 19.12 9.17 9.42
N MET A 40 18.11 9.96 9.05
CA MET A 40 17.70 10.14 7.66
C MET A 40 18.77 10.97 6.94
N LYS A 41 19.78 10.31 6.36
CA LYS A 41 20.79 10.93 5.50
C LYS A 41 20.22 10.99 4.08
N PHE A 42 19.87 12.19 3.60
CA PHE A 42 19.63 12.42 2.18
C PHE A 42 20.98 12.34 1.46
N ILE A 43 21.29 11.18 0.91
CA ILE A 43 22.59 10.89 0.31
C ILE A 43 22.58 11.21 -1.18
N SER A 44 23.34 12.23 -1.60
CA SER A 44 24.04 12.12 -2.88
C SER A 44 25.16 11.10 -2.65
N GLU A 45 24.91 9.83 -2.97
CA GLU A 45 25.90 8.74 -2.96
C GLU A 45 26.61 8.50 -1.60
N SER A 46 26.02 7.64 -0.76
CA SER A 46 26.69 7.13 0.45
C SER A 46 27.80 6.12 0.12
N SER A 47 28.94 6.24 0.80
CA SER A 47 30.06 5.28 0.80
C SER A 47 29.87 4.07 1.75
N GLU A 48 28.74 3.98 2.47
CA GLU A 48 28.48 2.87 3.40
C GLU A 48 28.02 1.60 2.65
N LYS A 49 28.49 0.43 3.10
CA LYS A 49 28.23 -0.88 2.49
C LYS A 49 26.76 -1.26 2.64
N ARG A 50 25.97 -1.09 1.57
CA ARG A 50 24.57 -1.54 1.51
C ARG A 50 24.51 -3.06 1.69
N LEU A 51 23.62 -3.56 2.56
CA LEU A 51 23.37 -4.98 2.71
C LEU A 51 22.51 -5.45 1.52
N PRO A 52 23.04 -6.27 0.59
CA PRO A 52 22.25 -6.79 -0.51
C PRO A 52 21.38 -7.94 0.01
N CYS A 53 20.05 -7.74 0.05
CA CYS A 53 19.11 -8.75 0.53
C CYS A 53 18.85 -9.88 -0.48
N TYR A 54 19.16 -9.66 -1.77
CA TYR A 54 19.00 -10.65 -2.84
C TYR A 54 20.22 -10.68 -3.77
N ARG A 55 20.61 -11.89 -4.21
CA ARG A 55 21.58 -12.09 -5.30
C ARG A 55 20.80 -12.41 -6.55
N VAL A 56 21.02 -11.65 -7.62
CA VAL A 56 20.44 -11.98 -8.93
C VAL A 56 21.45 -12.76 -9.73
N PHE A 57 20.98 -13.91 -10.19
CA PHE A 57 21.70 -14.76 -11.10
C PHE A 57 21.08 -14.63 -12.49
N ASP A 58 21.91 -14.69 -13.53
CA ASP A 58 21.44 -14.82 -14.90
C ASP A 58 20.82 -16.20 -15.15
N THR A 59 20.34 -16.43 -16.38
CA THR A 59 19.75 -17.71 -16.79
C THR A 59 20.74 -18.89 -16.74
N ASN A 60 22.03 -18.62 -16.59
CA ASN A 60 23.10 -19.62 -16.46
C ASN A 60 23.57 -19.80 -15.01
N GLY A 61 22.97 -19.09 -14.05
CA GLY A 61 23.35 -19.15 -12.63
C GLY A 61 24.55 -18.28 -12.24
N TYR A 62 25.02 -17.38 -13.12
CA TYR A 62 26.09 -16.43 -12.79
C TYR A 62 25.52 -15.17 -12.15
N LEU A 63 26.19 -14.66 -11.11
CA LEU A 63 25.79 -13.43 -10.46
C LEU A 63 25.83 -12.26 -11.46
N ILE A 64 24.73 -11.51 -11.60
CA ILE A 64 24.70 -10.30 -12.41
C ILE A 64 25.39 -9.18 -11.62
N PRO A 65 26.58 -8.71 -12.03
CA PRO A 65 27.27 -7.63 -11.32
C PRO A 65 26.56 -6.30 -11.58
N GLY A 66 26.44 -5.45 -10.57
CA GLY A 66 25.86 -4.11 -10.69
C GLY A 66 24.35 -4.03 -10.41
N SER A 67 23.67 -5.15 -10.17
CA SER A 67 22.29 -5.12 -9.70
C SER A 67 22.22 -4.79 -8.20
N ILE A 68 21.60 -3.68 -7.83
CA ILE A 68 21.38 -3.27 -6.44
C ILE A 68 19.92 -3.58 -6.07
N PHE A 69 19.72 -4.31 -4.98
CA PHE A 69 18.40 -4.55 -4.40
C PHE A 69 18.35 -3.96 -3.01
N GLU A 70 17.31 -3.19 -2.74
CA GLU A 70 17.06 -2.58 -1.44
C GLU A 70 15.77 -3.16 -0.87
N GLN A 71 15.82 -3.59 0.39
CA GLN A 71 14.65 -4.07 1.10
C GLN A 71 14.17 -3.00 2.07
N ALA A 72 13.02 -2.40 1.78
CA ALA A 72 12.36 -1.48 2.69
C ALA A 72 11.55 -2.27 3.71
N MET A 73 12.08 -2.37 4.93
CA MET A 73 11.35 -2.98 6.04
C MET A 73 10.22 -2.05 6.49
N THR A 74 8.98 -2.48 6.27
CA THR A 74 7.77 -1.72 6.58
C THR A 74 6.67 -2.63 7.14
N TYR A 75 5.62 -2.02 7.67
CA TYR A 75 4.48 -2.71 8.26
C TYR A 75 3.16 -2.17 7.73
N ARG A 76 2.31 -3.05 7.19
CA ARG A 76 0.95 -2.68 6.75
C ARG A 76 0.02 -2.68 7.97
N VAL A 77 -0.24 -1.50 8.50
CA VAL A 77 -1.14 -1.31 9.66
C VAL A 77 -2.60 -1.64 9.34
N SER A 78 -3.02 -1.45 8.08
CA SER A 78 -4.38 -1.75 7.63
C SER A 78 -4.59 -3.23 7.30
N HIS A 79 -5.86 -3.61 7.18
CA HIS A 79 -6.26 -4.86 6.53
C HIS A 79 -5.70 -4.97 5.10
N HIS A 80 -5.66 -6.19 4.58
CA HIS A 80 -5.15 -6.46 3.24
C HIS A 80 -5.98 -5.76 2.16
N SER A 81 -7.29 -5.72 2.36
CA SER A 81 -8.28 -5.10 1.47
C SER A 81 -9.56 -4.81 2.26
N THR A 82 -10.55 -4.21 1.61
CA THR A 82 -11.87 -3.95 2.20
C THR A 82 -12.65 -5.22 2.54
N SER A 83 -12.30 -6.37 1.93
CA SER A 83 -12.91 -7.67 2.21
C SER A 83 -12.18 -8.49 3.28
N ASP A 84 -11.06 -7.99 3.80
CA ASP A 84 -10.19 -8.71 4.73
C ASP A 84 -10.35 -8.20 6.17
N ASP A 85 -10.17 -9.11 7.13
CA ASP A 85 -10.10 -8.80 8.55
C ASP A 85 -8.80 -9.38 9.13
N SER A 86 -7.78 -8.54 9.21
CA SER A 86 -6.45 -8.93 9.69
C SER A 86 -6.40 -9.30 11.16
N THR A 87 -7.38 -8.90 11.98
CA THR A 87 -7.39 -9.20 13.41
C THR A 87 -7.53 -10.70 13.69
N LYS A 88 -7.99 -11.47 12.70
CA LYS A 88 -8.09 -12.94 12.77
C LYS A 88 -6.75 -13.66 12.74
N TYR A 89 -5.71 -13.02 12.20
CA TYR A 89 -4.41 -13.66 11.97
C TYR A 89 -3.22 -12.77 12.31
N GLN A 90 -3.44 -11.54 12.79
CA GLN A 90 -2.42 -10.62 13.30
C GLN A 90 -2.76 -10.14 14.70
N CYS A 91 -1.74 -9.94 15.53
CA CYS A 91 -1.92 -9.45 16.87
C CYS A 91 -2.28 -7.95 16.86
N VAL A 92 -3.43 -7.60 17.45
CA VAL A 92 -3.87 -6.19 17.56
C VAL A 92 -2.85 -5.32 18.31
N LYS A 93 -2.17 -5.88 19.33
CA LYS A 93 -1.12 -5.14 20.07
C LYS A 93 0.07 -4.79 19.18
N GLU A 94 0.48 -5.70 18.30
CA GLU A 94 1.56 -5.46 17.34
C GLU A 94 1.16 -4.37 16.35
N ILE A 95 -0.06 -4.45 15.78
CA ILE A 95 -0.59 -3.43 14.86
C ILE A 95 -0.57 -2.04 15.52
N GLU A 96 -1.03 -1.94 16.77
CA GLU A 96 -1.07 -0.66 17.50
C GLU A 96 0.33 -0.12 17.83
N GLN A 97 1.31 -0.98 18.13
CA GLN A 97 2.71 -0.56 18.29
C GLN A 97 3.26 0.08 17.00
N TRP A 98 3.03 -0.55 15.85
CA TRP A 98 3.47 -0.01 14.56
C TRP A 98 2.73 1.28 14.18
N ARG A 99 1.43 1.34 14.50
CA ARG A 99 0.58 2.50 14.26
C ARG A 99 1.00 3.73 15.05
N THR A 100 1.46 3.55 16.29
CA THR A 100 1.75 4.64 17.24
C THR A 100 3.23 4.93 17.35
N ALA A 101 4.04 3.95 17.79
CA ALA A 101 5.45 4.15 18.12
C ALA A 101 6.37 4.17 16.90
N ARG A 102 6.00 3.48 15.81
CA ARG A 102 6.83 3.33 14.60
C ARG A 102 6.25 3.99 13.35
N ASN A 103 5.28 4.89 13.53
CA ASN A 103 4.62 5.59 12.43
C ASN A 103 5.61 6.52 11.68
N PRO A 104 5.79 6.36 10.35
CA PRO A 104 6.74 7.17 9.59
C PRO A 104 6.36 8.66 9.54
N VAL A 105 5.06 8.98 9.49
CA VAL A 105 4.57 10.36 9.45
C VAL A 105 4.84 11.05 10.78
N THR A 106 4.51 10.41 11.91
CA THR A 106 4.80 10.96 13.24
C THR A 106 6.30 11.12 13.47
N ARG A 107 7.12 10.14 13.07
CA ARG A 107 8.58 10.21 13.18
C ARG A 107 9.15 11.39 12.39
N PHE A 108 8.69 11.58 11.15
CA PHE A 108 9.12 12.68 10.30
C PHE A 108 8.68 14.04 10.88
N ARG A 109 7.42 14.15 11.33
CA ARG A 109 6.89 15.35 12.00
C ARG A 109 7.74 15.75 13.21
N ASN A 110 8.03 14.81 14.10
CA ASN A 110 8.84 15.07 15.29
C ASN A 110 10.24 15.56 14.92
N TRP A 111 10.84 15.02 13.84
CA TRP A 111 12.14 15.47 13.36
C TRP A 111 12.09 16.91 12.83
N ILE A 112 11.16 17.26 11.96
CA ILE A 112 11.06 18.64 11.44
C ILE A 112 10.66 19.66 12.51
N GLN A 113 9.84 19.27 13.50
CA GLN A 113 9.50 20.13 14.65
C GLN A 113 10.71 20.41 15.53
N ARG A 114 11.56 19.41 15.80
CA ARG A 114 12.82 19.60 16.56
C ARG A 114 13.79 20.55 15.86
N ASN A 115 13.74 20.64 14.54
CA ASN A 115 14.54 21.58 13.75
C ASN A 115 13.89 22.98 13.65
N GLY A 116 12.72 23.19 14.24
CA GLY A 116 12.00 24.48 14.21
C GLY A 116 11.37 24.81 12.85
N TRP A 117 11.23 23.84 11.96
CA TRP A 117 10.66 24.03 10.61
C TRP A 117 9.15 23.78 10.55
N TRP A 118 8.57 23.23 11.60
CA TRP A 118 7.17 22.85 11.66
C TRP A 118 6.61 23.11 13.06
N PHE A 119 5.36 23.54 13.12
CA PHE A 119 4.63 23.83 14.35
C PHE A 119 3.22 23.24 14.30
N ASP A 120 2.57 23.07 15.44
CA ASP A 120 1.24 22.45 15.53
C ASP A 120 0.16 23.21 14.73
N GLN A 121 0.33 24.52 14.57
CA GLN A 121 -0.53 25.33 13.71
C GLN A 121 -0.39 24.92 12.23
N ASN A 122 0.83 24.66 11.74
CA ASN A 122 1.06 24.19 10.38
C ASN A 122 0.40 22.82 10.17
N GLU A 123 0.52 21.92 11.15
CA GLU A 123 -0.09 20.59 11.08
C GLU A 123 -1.62 20.67 10.99
N THR A 124 -2.22 21.51 11.84
CA THR A 124 -3.67 21.70 11.89
C THR A 124 -4.19 22.29 10.58
N GLU A 125 -3.51 23.31 10.06
CA GLU A 125 -3.83 23.93 8.78
C GLU A 125 -3.69 22.94 7.62
N LEU A 126 -2.58 22.19 7.57
CA LEU A 126 -2.33 21.19 6.53
C LEU A 126 -3.41 20.09 6.56
N CYS A 127 -3.70 19.52 7.73
CA CYS A 127 -4.75 18.50 7.89
C CYS A 127 -6.12 19.02 7.43
N GLY A 128 -6.47 20.25 7.80
CA GLY A 128 -7.72 20.88 7.39
C GLY A 128 -7.80 21.08 5.88
N ASN A 129 -6.72 21.58 5.27
CA ASN A 129 -6.63 21.81 3.83
C ASN A 129 -6.66 20.51 3.03
N ILE A 130 -5.92 19.47 3.44
CA ILE A 130 -5.95 18.15 2.79
C ILE A 130 -7.35 17.55 2.90
N ARG A 131 -7.99 17.61 4.07
CA ARG A 131 -9.36 17.11 4.24
C ARG A 131 -10.34 17.79 3.29
N LYS A 132 -10.23 19.12 3.14
CA LYS A 132 -11.03 19.88 2.19
C LYS A 132 -10.79 19.41 0.76
N GLN A 133 -9.53 19.30 0.33
CA GLN A 133 -9.16 18.86 -1.02
C GLN A 133 -9.67 17.45 -1.33
N VAL A 134 -9.54 16.51 -0.38
CA VAL A 134 -10.04 15.14 -0.55
C VAL A 134 -11.57 15.12 -0.69
N LEU A 135 -12.29 15.89 0.11
CA LEU A 135 -13.76 15.98 0.01
C LEU A 135 -14.20 16.60 -1.31
N GLU A 136 -13.53 17.66 -1.76
CA GLU A 136 -13.80 18.28 -3.06
C GLU A 136 -13.54 17.31 -4.21
N ALA A 137 -12.44 16.54 -4.14
CA ALA A 137 -12.11 15.51 -5.14
C ALA A 137 -13.14 14.37 -5.18
N ILE A 138 -13.61 13.90 -4.01
CA ILE A 138 -14.68 12.89 -3.93
C ILE A 138 -15.96 13.44 -4.56
N GLN A 139 -16.40 14.64 -4.17
CA GLN A 139 -17.62 15.26 -4.71
C GLN A 139 -17.54 15.54 -6.21
N ALA A 140 -16.36 15.88 -6.71
CA ALA A 140 -16.14 16.05 -8.15
C ALA A 140 -16.24 14.70 -8.87
N THR A 141 -15.61 13.65 -8.32
CA THR A 141 -15.57 12.30 -8.90
C THR A 141 -16.94 11.64 -8.90
N GLU A 142 -17.73 11.79 -7.84
CA GLU A 142 -19.09 11.23 -7.74
C GLU A 142 -20.07 11.80 -8.78
N LYS A 143 -19.75 12.97 -9.36
CA LYS A 143 -20.55 13.61 -10.42
C LYS A 143 -20.12 13.19 -11.82
N VAL A 144 -18.98 12.52 -11.96
CA VAL A 144 -18.49 12.04 -13.27
C VAL A 144 -19.39 10.90 -13.72
N GLU A 145 -19.90 10.99 -14.95
CA GLU A 145 -20.67 9.92 -15.56
C GLU A 145 -19.84 8.65 -15.68
N LYS A 146 -20.50 7.49 -15.62
CA LYS A 146 -19.83 6.22 -15.86
C LYS A 146 -19.30 6.17 -17.30
N PRO A 147 -18.20 5.43 -17.54
CA PRO A 147 -17.72 5.19 -18.91
C PRO A 147 -18.84 4.61 -19.79
N PRO A 148 -18.89 4.98 -21.07
CA PRO A 148 -19.87 4.43 -22.00
C PRO A 148 -19.68 2.92 -22.19
N LEU A 149 -20.74 2.24 -22.60
CA LEU A 149 -20.74 0.80 -22.85
C LEU A 149 -19.67 0.36 -23.87
N THR A 150 -19.31 1.22 -24.81
CA THR A 150 -18.26 0.96 -25.81
C THR A 150 -16.91 0.64 -25.19
N ASP A 151 -16.60 1.26 -24.04
CA ASP A 151 -15.31 1.11 -23.38
C ASP A 151 -15.11 -0.30 -22.80
N LEU A 152 -16.19 -1.07 -22.63
CA LEU A 152 -16.13 -2.49 -22.26
C LEU A 152 -15.42 -3.34 -23.32
N PHE A 153 -15.46 -2.91 -24.59
CA PHE A 153 -14.92 -3.66 -25.75
C PHE A 153 -13.64 -3.05 -26.31
N GLY A 154 -13.30 -1.82 -25.92
CA GLY A 154 -12.07 -1.14 -26.28
C GLY A 154 -10.83 -1.70 -25.56
N ASP A 155 -9.64 -1.34 -26.04
CA ASP A 155 -8.33 -1.64 -25.44
C ASP A 155 -7.98 -3.13 -25.20
N ILE A 156 -8.78 -4.07 -25.72
CA ILE A 156 -8.49 -5.52 -25.65
C ILE A 156 -7.42 -5.90 -26.70
N TYR A 157 -7.52 -5.32 -27.90
CA TYR A 157 -6.59 -5.47 -29.01
C TYR A 157 -6.31 -4.10 -29.62
N ASP A 158 -5.20 -3.97 -30.36
CA ASP A 158 -4.88 -2.73 -31.10
C ASP A 158 -5.99 -2.36 -32.09
N GLU A 159 -6.52 -3.36 -32.80
CA GLU A 159 -7.74 -3.23 -33.60
C GLU A 159 -8.81 -4.20 -33.09
N MET A 160 -10.03 -3.71 -32.90
CA MET A 160 -11.13 -4.53 -32.39
C MET A 160 -11.52 -5.62 -33.40
N PRO A 161 -11.40 -6.92 -33.06
CA PRO A 161 -11.79 -8.00 -33.95
C PRO A 161 -13.32 -8.08 -34.13
N SER A 162 -13.77 -8.75 -35.19
CA SER A 162 -15.18 -8.81 -35.59
C SER A 162 -16.10 -9.42 -34.52
N ASN A 163 -15.61 -10.42 -33.78
CA ASN A 163 -16.37 -11.06 -32.71
C ASN A 163 -16.69 -10.09 -31.55
N LEU A 164 -15.84 -9.10 -31.27
CA LEU A 164 -16.12 -8.08 -30.26
C LEU A 164 -17.12 -7.04 -30.75
N HIS A 165 -17.04 -6.65 -32.03
CA HIS A 165 -18.08 -5.82 -32.67
C HIS A 165 -19.46 -6.48 -32.60
N GLU A 166 -19.53 -7.79 -32.83
CA GLU A 166 -20.77 -8.56 -32.74
C GLU A 166 -21.32 -8.59 -31.30
N GLN A 167 -20.46 -8.78 -30.31
CA GLN A 167 -20.85 -8.77 -28.89
C GLN A 167 -21.33 -7.39 -28.43
N GLU A 168 -20.64 -6.31 -28.83
CA GLU A 168 -21.03 -4.93 -28.53
C GLU A 168 -22.43 -4.65 -29.10
N LYS A 169 -22.64 -5.00 -30.37
CA LYS A 169 -23.94 -4.83 -31.03
C LYS A 169 -25.04 -5.63 -30.30
N PHE A 170 -24.75 -6.87 -29.93
CA PHE A 170 -25.71 -7.72 -29.23
C PHE A 170 -26.17 -7.12 -27.90
N ILE A 171 -25.25 -6.62 -27.07
CA ILE A 171 -25.62 -6.03 -25.78
C ILE A 171 -26.37 -4.70 -25.97
N ARG A 172 -25.94 -3.87 -26.94
CA ARG A 172 -26.60 -2.61 -27.29
C ARG A 172 -28.05 -2.82 -27.72
N ASP A 173 -28.30 -3.81 -28.57
CA ASP A 173 -29.66 -4.17 -29.02
C ASP A 173 -30.50 -4.79 -27.88
N THR A 174 -29.86 -5.51 -26.96
CA THR A 174 -30.52 -6.07 -25.76
C THR A 174 -30.97 -4.98 -24.79
N ILE A 175 -30.12 -3.98 -24.52
CA ILE A 175 -30.47 -2.84 -23.65
C ILE A 175 -31.64 -2.04 -24.24
N LYS A 176 -31.64 -1.83 -25.57
CA LYS A 176 -32.77 -1.18 -26.26
C LYS A 176 -34.08 -1.94 -26.10
N ARG A 177 -34.03 -3.28 -26.05
CA ARG A 177 -35.20 -4.14 -25.89
C ARG A 177 -35.71 -4.19 -24.46
N TYR A 178 -34.81 -4.14 -23.47
CA TYR A 178 -35.13 -4.29 -22.05
C TYR A 178 -34.56 -3.16 -21.18
N PRO A 179 -34.89 -1.89 -21.45
CA PRO A 179 -34.22 -0.76 -20.78
C PRO A 179 -34.44 -0.71 -19.25
N LYS A 180 -35.48 -1.38 -18.73
CA LYS A 180 -35.77 -1.43 -17.30
C LYS A 180 -34.86 -2.39 -16.51
N ASP A 181 -34.21 -3.32 -17.21
CA ASP A 181 -33.35 -4.34 -16.59
C ASP A 181 -31.89 -3.85 -16.48
N TYR A 182 -31.58 -2.67 -17.02
CA TYR A 182 -30.24 -2.09 -17.06
C TYR A 182 -30.18 -0.74 -16.34
N PRO A 183 -29.02 -0.37 -15.78
CA PRO A 183 -28.83 0.91 -15.14
C PRO A 183 -28.93 2.06 -16.16
N SER A 184 -29.69 3.10 -15.81
CA SER A 184 -29.89 4.27 -16.67
C SER A 184 -28.76 5.29 -16.61
N ASP A 185 -27.79 5.10 -15.70
CA ASP A 185 -26.65 5.99 -15.46
C ASP A 185 -25.38 5.58 -16.22
N VAL A 186 -25.49 4.61 -17.14
CA VAL A 186 -24.42 4.17 -18.05
C VAL A 186 -24.77 4.64 -19.46
N PRO A 187 -23.93 5.48 -20.11
CA PRO A 187 -24.13 5.86 -21.50
C PRO A 187 -24.02 4.64 -22.42
N VAL A 188 -25.00 4.46 -23.32
CA VAL A 188 -25.07 3.32 -24.26
C VAL A 188 -24.72 3.77 -25.67
#